data_AF-A0A640KUK7-F1
#
_entry.id   AF-A0A640KUK7-F1
#
_cell.length_a   1.000
_cell.length_b   1.000
_cell.length_c   1.000
_cell.angle_alpha   90.00
_cell.angle_beta   90.00
_cell.angle_gamma   90.00
#
_symmetry.space_group_name_H-M   'P 1'
#
loop_
_entity.id
_entity.type
_entity.pdbx_description
1 polymer ?
#
loop_
_entity_poly.entity_id
_entity_poly.type
_entity_poly.pdbx_seq_one_letter_code
_entity_poly.pdbx_strand_id
1 'polypeptide(L)'
;MKLVSVALAAEAVVILAVILTMPYTEINWKAYMEGVEGFLAGDVDYRNLKNGTGPLVYPGGFVWVYSVLYYLTKKGEAVELAQWLHAGVYLVTLTMVLRLYTSSGLTWKTIIPLFVSKRIRSLYVLQLSSDCWAMLFLFAAVSFIAGRPSRAVTRSRQWFIGCLCYSFAVSIKMDILLFAPGMLYVMLRTLPFWRVVWNLFVCAALQVAVSLPFLVYDYRAYLAKSVKLDCGLIEQWPVNYRFLDADLVRRPEFGQALFAMTVATWILLWRTRWAARTYLTDSEAQVLHPAIEETRRQSTLSRGRAHGDEAVDDEAQEQAVYASTLLTFFEANLVGVIFARSIHYQFYTRFFYTVPLVLAYTKFPRVLRLMSFALIRQGFESFPPTPNTSMMLQGGFALALFALLFLGRDAPEAAKREAKDTARDNAPNLPHAQVTGNAAGKKKIQ
;
A
#
# COMPACT_ATOMS: atom_id res chain seq x y z
N MET A 1 -2.74 20.62 4.69
CA MET A 1 -3.91 20.57 3.78
C MET A 1 -3.68 21.35 2.48
N LYS A 2 -3.28 22.63 2.49
CA LYS A 2 -3.09 23.45 1.27
C LYS A 2 -2.20 22.79 0.19
N LEU A 3 -1.05 22.23 0.57
CA LEU A 3 -0.14 21.56 -0.39
C LEU A 3 -0.77 20.33 -1.07
N VAL A 4 -1.53 19.51 -0.33
CA VAL A 4 -2.19 18.31 -0.88
C VAL A 4 -3.23 18.70 -1.92
N SER A 5 -4.04 19.72 -1.63
CA SER A 5 -5.03 20.24 -2.57
C SER A 5 -4.38 20.82 -3.83
N VAL A 6 -3.29 21.57 -3.69
CA VAL A 6 -2.52 22.10 -4.83
C VAL A 6 -1.92 20.96 -5.66
N ALA A 7 -1.34 19.95 -5.03
CA ALA A 7 -0.77 18.80 -5.73
C ALA A 7 -1.83 18.00 -6.50
N LEU A 8 -3.03 17.81 -5.92
CA LEU A 8 -4.15 17.17 -6.61
C LEU A 8 -4.65 17.98 -7.80
N ALA A 9 -4.75 19.31 -7.65
CA ALA A 9 -5.17 20.19 -8.73
C ALA A 9 -4.16 20.17 -9.90
N ALA A 10 -2.87 20.29 -9.58
CA ALA A 10 -1.80 20.19 -10.58
C ALA A 10 -1.83 18.84 -11.30
N GLU A 11 -2.05 17.75 -10.55
CA GLU A 11 -2.12 16.42 -11.12
C GLU A 11 -3.36 16.22 -12.00
N ALA A 12 -4.51 16.80 -11.65
CA ALA A 12 -5.69 16.80 -12.49
C ALA A 12 -5.45 17.50 -13.83
N VAL A 13 -4.73 18.63 -13.82
CA VAL A 13 -4.31 19.33 -15.05
C VAL A 13 -3.37 18.45 -15.89
N VAL A 14 -2.43 17.75 -15.28
CA VAL A 14 -1.54 16.82 -16.00
C VAL A 14 -2.32 15.68 -16.64
N ILE A 15 -3.27 15.08 -15.92
CA ILE A 15 -4.12 14.00 -16.47
C ILE A 15 -4.99 14.52 -17.62
N LEU A 16 -5.59 15.70 -17.46
CA LEU A 16 -6.34 16.36 -18.54
C LEU A 16 -5.45 16.56 -19.78
N ALA A 17 -4.25 17.11 -19.61
CA ALA A 17 -3.31 17.30 -20.70
C ALA A 17 -2.93 15.96 -21.37
N VAL A 18 -2.70 14.90 -20.59
CA VAL A 18 -2.40 13.56 -21.14
C VAL A 18 -3.55 13.03 -21.98
N ILE A 19 -4.79 13.12 -21.52
CA ILE A 19 -5.96 12.65 -22.27
C ILE A 19 -6.11 13.42 -23.59
N LEU A 20 -5.87 14.73 -23.58
CA LEU A 20 -6.04 15.58 -24.76
C LEU A 20 -4.88 15.52 -25.76
N THR A 21 -3.68 15.13 -25.33
CA THR A 21 -2.46 15.23 -26.18
C THR A 21 -1.85 13.88 -26.55
N MET A 22 -2.07 12.84 -25.76
CA MET A 22 -1.44 11.53 -25.99
C MET A 22 -2.41 10.58 -26.69
N PRO A 23 -1.94 9.85 -27.72
CA PRO A 23 -2.75 8.83 -28.36
C PRO A 23 -3.09 7.73 -27.35
N TYR A 24 -4.32 7.27 -27.40
CA TYR A 24 -4.79 6.15 -26.61
C TYR A 24 -4.04 4.86 -27.00
N THR A 25 -3.69 4.04 -26.01
CA THR A 25 -2.95 2.79 -26.21
C THR A 25 -3.86 1.58 -25.99
N GLU A 26 -4.32 0.99 -27.10
CA GLU A 26 -5.34 -0.04 -27.12
C GLU A 26 -4.81 -1.46 -26.82
N ILE A 27 -4.26 -1.66 -25.62
CA ILE A 27 -3.78 -2.99 -25.22
C ILE A 27 -4.82 -3.71 -24.39
N ASN A 28 -5.22 -3.15 -23.24
CA ASN A 28 -6.00 -3.92 -22.28
C ASN A 28 -7.51 -3.75 -22.43
N TRP A 29 -7.99 -2.52 -22.72
CA TRP A 29 -9.43 -2.23 -22.73
C TRP A 29 -10.21 -3.11 -23.68
N LYS A 30 -9.75 -3.25 -24.93
CA LYS A 30 -10.38 -4.09 -25.92
C LYS A 30 -10.44 -5.56 -25.46
N ALA A 31 -9.32 -6.07 -24.97
CA ALA A 31 -9.25 -7.42 -24.40
C ALA A 31 -10.20 -7.61 -23.19
N TYR A 32 -10.40 -6.57 -22.37
CA TYR A 32 -11.36 -6.60 -21.27
C TYR A 32 -12.81 -6.59 -21.75
N MET A 33 -13.15 -5.78 -22.75
CA MET A 33 -14.50 -5.71 -23.31
C MET A 33 -14.86 -7.04 -23.99
N GLU A 34 -13.98 -7.59 -24.83
CA GLU A 34 -14.16 -8.90 -25.47
C GLU A 34 -14.35 -10.02 -24.43
N GLY A 35 -13.52 -10.02 -23.37
CA GLY A 35 -13.59 -11.04 -22.33
C GLY A 35 -14.90 -11.01 -21.52
N VAL A 36 -15.49 -9.84 -21.32
CA VAL A 36 -16.77 -9.69 -20.59
C VAL A 36 -17.98 -9.83 -21.52
N GLU A 37 -17.85 -9.51 -22.80
CA GLU A 37 -18.90 -9.70 -23.79
C GLU A 37 -19.34 -11.16 -23.88
N GLY A 38 -18.42 -12.12 -23.81
CA GLY A 38 -18.78 -13.55 -23.73
C GLY A 38 -19.68 -13.87 -22.54
N PHE A 39 -19.37 -13.32 -21.36
CA PHE A 39 -20.23 -13.49 -20.17
C PHE A 39 -21.59 -12.83 -20.36
N LEU A 40 -21.64 -11.62 -20.92
CA LEU A 40 -22.89 -10.90 -21.19
C LEU A 40 -23.75 -11.58 -22.27
N ALA A 41 -23.14 -12.37 -23.16
CA ALA A 41 -23.82 -13.21 -24.13
C ALA A 41 -24.40 -14.49 -23.52
N GLY A 42 -24.12 -14.78 -22.25
CA GLY A 42 -24.66 -15.92 -21.50
C GLY A 42 -23.65 -17.03 -21.19
N ASP A 43 -22.37 -16.90 -21.60
CA ASP A 43 -21.35 -17.89 -21.28
C ASP A 43 -20.89 -17.76 -19.82
N VAL A 44 -21.26 -18.73 -18.99
CA VAL A 44 -20.78 -18.87 -17.61
C VAL A 44 -19.62 -19.86 -17.49
N ASP A 45 -19.23 -20.51 -18.59
CA ASP A 45 -18.08 -21.40 -18.62
C ASP A 45 -16.78 -20.60 -18.76
N TYR A 46 -15.99 -20.53 -17.69
CA TYR A 46 -14.69 -19.84 -17.66
C TYR A 46 -13.66 -20.40 -18.66
N ARG A 47 -13.88 -21.58 -19.24
CA ARG A 47 -13.05 -22.13 -20.32
C ARG A 47 -13.29 -21.44 -21.65
N ASN A 48 -14.48 -20.88 -21.85
CA ASN A 48 -14.93 -20.21 -23.06
C ASN A 48 -14.67 -18.70 -23.02
N LEU A 49 -14.62 -18.12 -21.82
CA LEU A 49 -14.28 -16.71 -21.61
C LEU A 49 -12.83 -16.43 -22.03
N LYS A 50 -12.67 -15.83 -23.20
CA LYS A 50 -11.39 -15.49 -23.83
C LYS A 50 -11.49 -14.14 -24.52
N ASN A 51 -10.35 -13.55 -24.80
CA ASN A 51 -10.19 -12.33 -25.58
C ASN A 51 -9.02 -12.49 -26.57
N GLY A 52 -8.74 -11.46 -27.36
CA GLY A 52 -7.64 -11.47 -28.32
C GLY A 52 -6.25 -11.73 -27.72
N THR A 53 -6.10 -11.61 -26.39
CA THR A 53 -4.83 -11.89 -25.68
C THR A 53 -4.75 -13.28 -25.06
N GLY A 54 -5.88 -13.96 -24.81
CA GLY A 54 -5.89 -15.28 -24.18
C GLY A 54 -7.14 -15.56 -23.35
N PRO A 55 -7.11 -16.59 -22.49
CA PRO A 55 -8.20 -16.87 -21.57
C PRO A 55 -8.36 -15.79 -20.49
N LEU A 56 -9.58 -15.60 -20.02
CA LEU A 56 -9.87 -14.71 -18.90
C LEU A 56 -9.24 -15.28 -17.61
N VAL A 57 -8.28 -14.52 -17.05
CA VAL A 57 -7.52 -14.89 -15.85
C VAL A 57 -7.89 -14.07 -14.61
N TYR A 58 -9.03 -13.36 -14.67
CA TYR A 58 -9.50 -12.50 -13.59
C TYR A 58 -10.64 -13.17 -12.81
N PRO A 59 -10.79 -12.94 -11.49
CA PRO A 59 -11.92 -13.47 -10.74
C PRO A 59 -13.23 -12.74 -11.05
N GLY A 60 -14.35 -13.26 -10.54
CA GLY A 60 -15.69 -12.79 -10.90
C GLY A 60 -15.92 -11.30 -10.69
N GLY A 61 -15.24 -10.66 -9.72
CA GLY A 61 -15.42 -9.23 -9.45
C GLY A 61 -14.96 -8.35 -10.60
N PHE A 62 -13.94 -8.78 -11.33
CA PHE A 62 -13.54 -8.15 -12.60
C PHE A 62 -14.69 -8.18 -13.60
N VAL A 63 -15.33 -9.34 -13.78
CA VAL A 63 -16.42 -9.51 -14.75
C VAL A 63 -17.56 -8.55 -14.44
N TRP A 64 -17.96 -8.42 -13.17
CA TRP A 64 -19.04 -7.50 -12.78
C TRP A 64 -18.67 -6.03 -12.96
N VAL A 65 -17.47 -5.60 -12.52
CA VAL A 65 -17.02 -4.20 -12.69
C VAL A 65 -16.94 -3.85 -14.16
N TYR A 66 -16.35 -4.71 -14.98
CA TYR A 66 -16.19 -4.45 -16.40
C TYR A 66 -17.49 -4.65 -17.20
N SER A 67 -18.47 -5.39 -16.69
CA SER A 67 -19.83 -5.43 -17.25
C SER A 67 -20.53 -4.07 -17.14
N VAL A 68 -20.43 -3.44 -15.97
CA VAL A 68 -20.96 -2.08 -15.77
C VAL A 68 -20.27 -1.11 -16.72
N LEU A 69 -18.94 -1.18 -16.82
CA LEU A 69 -18.17 -0.33 -17.72
C LEU A 69 -18.52 -0.58 -19.20
N TYR A 70 -18.72 -1.84 -19.60
CA TYR A 70 -19.14 -2.22 -20.95
C TYR A 70 -20.44 -1.51 -21.33
N TYR A 71 -21.47 -1.55 -20.47
CA TYR A 71 -22.73 -0.86 -20.76
C TYR A 71 -22.60 0.67 -20.75
N LEU A 72 -21.87 1.25 -19.79
CA LEU A 72 -21.67 2.71 -19.71
C LEU A 72 -20.95 3.26 -20.94
N THR A 73 -20.04 2.48 -21.53
CA THR A 73 -19.17 2.91 -22.63
C THR A 73 -19.67 2.47 -24.00
N LYS A 74 -20.98 2.21 -24.16
CA LYS A 74 -21.56 1.71 -25.43
C LYS A 74 -20.83 0.48 -25.93
N LYS A 75 -20.77 -0.57 -25.10
CA LYS A 75 -20.08 -1.84 -25.39
C LYS A 75 -18.56 -1.72 -25.53
N GLY A 76 -17.96 -0.69 -24.93
CA GLY A 76 -16.52 -0.44 -25.01
C GLY A 76 -16.07 0.52 -26.11
N GLU A 77 -16.96 0.96 -27.00
CA GLU A 77 -16.64 1.87 -28.10
C GLU A 77 -16.34 3.30 -27.65
N ALA A 78 -17.00 3.76 -26.58
CA ALA A 78 -16.79 5.09 -26.02
C ALA A 78 -15.53 5.13 -25.13
N VAL A 79 -14.35 4.97 -25.76
CA VAL A 79 -13.04 4.95 -25.08
C VAL A 79 -12.78 6.24 -24.31
N GLU A 80 -13.17 7.40 -24.85
CA GLU A 80 -12.98 8.69 -24.16
C GLU A 80 -13.70 8.70 -22.80
N LEU A 81 -14.94 8.20 -22.74
CA LEU A 81 -15.67 8.06 -21.48
C LEU A 81 -14.95 7.10 -20.53
N ALA A 82 -14.38 6.01 -21.04
CA ALA A 82 -13.57 5.09 -20.23
C ALA A 82 -12.33 5.79 -19.65
N GLN A 83 -11.65 6.65 -20.42
CA GLN A 83 -10.51 7.45 -19.94
C GLN A 83 -10.93 8.41 -18.84
N TRP A 84 -12.07 9.10 -18.98
CA TRP A 84 -12.60 9.98 -17.95
C TRP A 84 -12.97 9.23 -16.66
N LEU A 85 -13.58 8.05 -16.78
CA LEU A 85 -13.88 7.21 -15.62
C LEU A 85 -12.60 6.79 -14.89
N HIS A 86 -11.57 6.33 -15.62
CA HIS A 86 -10.29 5.95 -15.02
C HIS A 86 -9.51 7.15 -14.47
N ALA A 87 -9.64 8.34 -15.06
CA ALA A 87 -9.10 9.58 -14.49
C ALA A 87 -9.74 9.89 -13.13
N GLY A 88 -11.06 9.69 -13.00
CA GLY A 88 -11.77 9.78 -11.72
C GLY A 88 -11.22 8.79 -10.69
N VAL A 89 -11.08 7.51 -11.07
CA VAL A 89 -10.48 6.46 -10.22
C VAL A 89 -9.06 6.85 -9.78
N TYR A 90 -8.25 7.39 -10.69
CA TYR A 90 -6.91 7.87 -10.40
C TYR A 90 -6.89 8.97 -9.33
N LEU A 91 -7.69 10.03 -9.51
CA LEU A 91 -7.71 11.16 -8.59
C LEU A 91 -8.26 10.79 -7.21
N VAL A 92 -9.27 9.92 -7.15
CA VAL A 92 -9.79 9.41 -5.88
C VAL A 92 -8.75 8.54 -5.18
N THR A 93 -8.09 7.65 -5.92
CA THR A 93 -7.02 6.79 -5.38
C THR A 93 -5.87 7.62 -4.84
N LEU A 94 -5.40 8.60 -5.62
CA LEU A 94 -4.34 9.52 -5.19
C LEU A 94 -4.76 10.32 -3.95
N THR A 95 -6.00 10.78 -3.88
CA THR A 95 -6.53 11.47 -2.70
C THR A 95 -6.47 10.58 -1.46
N MET A 96 -6.84 9.30 -1.57
CA MET A 96 -6.73 8.34 -0.48
C MET A 96 -5.27 8.16 -0.08
N VAL A 97 -4.36 7.91 -1.03
CA VAL A 97 -2.92 7.74 -0.78
C VAL A 97 -2.34 8.96 -0.07
N LEU A 98 -2.61 10.18 -0.55
CA LEU A 98 -2.10 11.40 0.08
C LEU A 98 -2.60 11.55 1.53
N ARG A 99 -3.85 11.15 1.81
CA ARG A 99 -4.37 11.10 3.18
C ARG A 99 -3.60 10.10 4.04
N LEU A 100 -3.33 8.89 3.54
CA LEU A 100 -2.53 7.88 4.24
C LEU A 100 -1.14 8.42 4.64
N TYR A 101 -0.49 9.16 3.73
CA TYR A 101 0.80 9.81 4.00
C TYR A 101 0.70 10.89 5.06
N THR A 102 -0.25 11.82 4.94
CA THR A 102 -0.38 12.91 5.92
C THR A 102 -0.78 12.41 7.30
N SER A 103 -1.63 11.39 7.37
CA SER A 103 -2.12 10.82 8.63
C SER A 103 -1.15 9.85 9.29
N SER A 104 -0.08 9.47 8.59
CA SER A 104 1.05 8.74 9.17
C SER A 104 2.19 9.65 9.59
N GLY A 105 1.97 10.97 9.72
CA GLY A 105 3.00 11.92 10.17
C GLY A 105 4.15 12.10 9.18
N LEU A 106 3.97 11.70 7.91
CA LEU A 106 5.01 11.85 6.90
C LEU A 106 5.02 13.26 6.31
N THR A 107 6.24 13.78 6.10
CA THR A 107 6.45 15.11 5.53
C THR A 107 6.19 15.13 4.02
N TRP A 108 5.86 16.30 3.50
CA TRP A 108 5.63 16.52 2.07
C TRP A 108 6.77 16.05 1.15
N LYS A 109 8.01 16.01 1.66
CA LYS A 109 9.18 15.53 0.89
C LYS A 109 9.05 14.06 0.48
N THR A 110 8.35 13.24 1.26
CA THR A 110 8.10 11.83 0.96
C THR A 110 6.99 11.62 -0.08
N ILE A 111 6.19 12.66 -0.31
CA ILE A 111 5.06 12.66 -1.25
C ILE A 111 5.52 13.01 -2.68
N ILE A 112 6.56 13.82 -2.84
CA ILE A 112 7.11 14.24 -4.16
C ILE A 112 7.31 13.07 -5.14
N PRO A 113 7.91 11.92 -4.74
CA PRO A 113 8.17 10.82 -5.66
C PRO A 113 6.91 10.23 -6.32
N LEU A 114 5.74 10.39 -5.70
CA LEU A 114 4.47 9.87 -6.20
C LEU A 114 4.02 10.54 -7.51
N PHE A 115 4.51 11.74 -7.80
CA PHE A 115 4.13 12.51 -8.99
C PHE A 115 5.10 12.33 -10.16
N VAL A 116 6.20 11.60 -9.99
CA VAL A 116 7.26 11.61 -11.02
C VAL A 116 7.00 10.57 -12.11
N SER A 117 6.20 9.54 -11.85
CA SER A 117 6.05 8.45 -12.82
C SER A 117 5.04 8.72 -13.93
N LYS A 118 5.53 8.69 -15.18
CA LYS A 118 4.70 8.75 -16.39
C LYS A 118 3.89 7.46 -16.58
N ARG A 119 4.48 6.32 -16.18
CA ARG A 119 3.87 5.00 -16.36
C ARG A 119 2.60 4.84 -15.53
N ILE A 120 2.59 5.33 -14.30
CA ILE A 120 1.38 5.27 -13.46
C ILE A 120 0.22 5.98 -14.14
N ARG A 121 0.43 7.21 -14.64
CA ARG A 121 -0.61 7.94 -15.39
C ARG A 121 -1.07 7.17 -16.62
N SER A 122 -0.13 6.66 -17.42
CA SER A 122 -0.42 5.83 -18.60
C SER A 122 -1.25 4.59 -18.24
N LEU A 123 -0.95 3.89 -17.14
CA LEU A 123 -1.68 2.71 -16.71
C LEU A 123 -3.15 3.01 -16.38
N TYR A 124 -3.42 4.17 -15.78
CA TYR A 124 -4.77 4.61 -15.49
C TYR A 124 -5.51 5.10 -16.74
N VAL A 125 -4.98 6.10 -17.46
CA VAL A 125 -5.78 6.83 -18.47
C VAL A 125 -5.48 6.46 -19.92
N LEU A 126 -4.40 5.74 -20.21
CA LEU A 126 -4.08 5.30 -21.59
C LEU A 126 -4.24 3.79 -21.77
N GLN A 127 -3.99 2.99 -20.74
CA GLN A 127 -4.09 1.53 -20.80
C GLN A 127 -5.32 0.97 -20.10
N LEU A 128 -6.04 1.79 -19.32
CA LEU A 128 -7.30 1.44 -18.65
C LEU A 128 -7.22 0.13 -17.85
N SER A 129 -6.14 -0.03 -17.07
CA SER A 129 -5.81 -1.27 -16.38
C SER A 129 -6.82 -1.63 -15.29
N SER A 130 -7.15 -2.92 -15.15
CA SER A 130 -7.99 -3.43 -14.05
C SER A 130 -7.37 -3.24 -12.67
N ASP A 131 -6.04 -3.16 -12.62
CA ASP A 131 -5.30 -2.85 -11.39
C ASP A 131 -5.76 -1.53 -10.76
N CYS A 132 -6.17 -0.55 -11.57
CA CYS A 132 -6.61 0.76 -11.11
C CYS A 132 -7.84 0.66 -10.19
N TRP A 133 -8.83 -0.14 -10.59
CA TRP A 133 -10.02 -0.40 -9.79
C TRP A 133 -9.70 -1.21 -8.54
N ALA A 134 -8.90 -2.28 -8.69
CA ALA A 134 -8.48 -3.09 -7.55
C ALA A 134 -7.73 -2.25 -6.49
N MET A 135 -6.84 -1.35 -6.91
CA MET A 135 -6.09 -0.49 -6.02
C MET A 135 -6.96 0.58 -5.35
N LEU A 136 -7.97 1.12 -6.03
CA LEU A 136 -8.96 2.01 -5.40
C LEU A 136 -9.64 1.33 -4.22
N PHE A 137 -10.17 0.12 -4.43
CA PHE A 137 -10.84 -0.65 -3.37
C PHE A 137 -9.88 -1.08 -2.26
N LEU A 138 -8.63 -1.43 -2.60
CA LEU A 138 -7.62 -1.74 -1.60
C LEU A 138 -7.28 -0.53 -0.72
N PHE A 139 -7.03 0.65 -1.30
CA PHE A 139 -6.72 1.83 -0.49
C PHE A 139 -7.93 2.31 0.32
N ALA A 140 -9.15 2.12 -0.18
CA ALA A 140 -10.37 2.29 0.61
C ALA A 140 -10.39 1.32 1.80
N ALA A 141 -10.12 0.03 1.57
CA ALA A 141 -10.06 -0.99 2.61
C ALA A 141 -9.05 -0.65 3.70
N VAL A 142 -7.83 -0.31 3.30
CA VAL A 142 -6.77 0.13 4.22
C VAL A 142 -7.19 1.38 5.00
N SER A 143 -7.86 2.34 4.36
CA SER A 143 -8.37 3.54 5.04
C SER A 143 -9.44 3.22 6.09
N PHE A 144 -10.35 2.28 5.81
CA PHE A 144 -11.38 1.86 6.76
C PHE A 144 -10.84 1.02 7.92
N ILE A 145 -9.88 0.12 7.63
CA ILE A 145 -9.20 -0.72 8.62
C ILE A 145 -8.26 0.12 9.48
N ALA A 146 -7.51 1.03 8.88
CA ALA A 146 -6.70 1.98 9.63
C ALA A 146 -7.58 3.02 10.34
N GLY A 147 -8.85 3.20 9.98
CA GLY A 147 -9.74 4.16 10.62
C GLY A 147 -9.54 5.57 10.09
N ARG A 148 -10.62 6.36 10.05
CA ARG A 148 -10.52 7.75 9.57
C ARG A 148 -9.87 8.61 10.65
N PRO A 149 -8.89 9.46 10.29
CA PRO A 149 -8.48 10.58 11.13
C PRO A 149 -9.62 11.59 11.06
N SER A 150 -10.60 11.44 11.92
CA SER A 150 -11.61 12.47 12.11
C SER A 150 -10.99 13.57 12.95
N ARG A 151 -11.35 14.84 12.70
CA ARG A 151 -11.08 15.92 13.66
C ARG A 151 -11.83 15.74 14.99
N ALA A 152 -12.73 14.76 15.06
CA ALA A 152 -13.25 14.27 16.31
C ALA A 152 -12.18 13.43 17.00
N VAL A 153 -12.03 13.62 18.31
CA VAL A 153 -11.03 13.06 19.25
C VAL A 153 -10.95 11.52 19.28
N THR A 154 -11.63 10.80 18.38
CA THR A 154 -11.65 9.33 18.39
C THR A 154 -11.59 8.75 16.99
N ARG A 155 -10.51 8.01 16.72
CA ARG A 155 -10.39 7.09 15.58
C ARG A 155 -11.49 6.02 15.60
N SER A 156 -12.25 5.92 14.51
CA SER A 156 -13.23 4.83 14.33
C SER A 156 -12.80 3.91 13.18
N ARG A 157 -12.51 2.65 13.50
CA ARG A 157 -12.11 1.60 12.55
C ARG A 157 -13.35 0.86 12.07
N GLN A 158 -13.60 0.91 10.77
CA GLN A 158 -14.76 0.28 10.13
C GLN A 158 -14.37 -1.06 9.52
N TRP A 159 -14.11 -2.05 10.37
CA TRP A 159 -13.60 -3.37 9.98
C TRP A 159 -14.45 -4.08 8.95
N PHE A 160 -15.77 -4.09 9.12
CA PHE A 160 -16.69 -4.74 8.19
C PHE A 160 -16.59 -4.14 6.77
N ILE A 161 -16.67 -2.82 6.66
CA ILE A 161 -16.55 -2.11 5.37
C ILE A 161 -15.15 -2.31 4.78
N GLY A 162 -14.12 -2.25 5.63
CA GLY A 162 -12.74 -2.52 5.23
C GLY A 162 -12.56 -3.92 4.63
N CYS A 163 -13.14 -4.94 5.25
CA CYS A 163 -13.10 -6.32 4.78
C CYS A 163 -13.90 -6.51 3.48
N LEU A 164 -15.06 -5.88 3.36
CA LEU A 164 -15.83 -5.86 2.11
C LEU A 164 -15.02 -5.23 0.97
N CYS A 165 -14.43 -4.05 1.17
CA CYS A 165 -13.59 -3.39 0.17
C CYS A 165 -12.36 -4.23 -0.17
N TYR A 166 -11.71 -4.86 0.82
CA TYR A 166 -10.54 -5.70 0.59
C TYR A 166 -10.90 -6.92 -0.24
N SER A 167 -11.96 -7.63 0.13
CA SER A 167 -12.42 -8.81 -0.61
C SER A 167 -12.88 -8.43 -2.01
N PHE A 168 -13.57 -7.29 -2.19
CA PHE A 168 -13.93 -6.82 -3.51
C PHE A 168 -12.69 -6.52 -4.38
N ALA A 169 -11.65 -5.90 -3.82
CA ALA A 169 -10.37 -5.72 -4.51
C ALA A 169 -9.73 -7.05 -4.94
N VAL A 170 -9.72 -8.06 -4.07
CA VAL A 170 -9.24 -9.42 -4.38
C VAL A 170 -10.06 -10.05 -5.51
N SER A 171 -11.38 -9.83 -5.52
CA SER A 171 -12.27 -10.37 -6.56
C SER A 171 -12.07 -9.71 -7.94
N ILE A 172 -11.47 -8.52 -8.00
CA ILE A 172 -11.05 -7.89 -9.26
C ILE A 172 -9.67 -8.44 -9.66
N LYS A 173 -8.75 -8.54 -8.70
CA LYS A 173 -7.41 -9.07 -8.94
C LYS A 173 -6.84 -9.81 -7.73
N MET A 174 -6.47 -11.07 -7.95
CA MET A 174 -6.05 -11.95 -6.86
C MET A 174 -4.73 -11.57 -6.20
N ASP A 175 -3.86 -10.87 -6.94
CA ASP A 175 -2.55 -10.45 -6.42
C ASP A 175 -2.66 -9.52 -5.20
N ILE A 176 -3.83 -8.93 -4.95
CA ILE A 176 -4.15 -8.17 -3.73
C ILE A 176 -4.06 -9.06 -2.47
N LEU A 177 -4.08 -10.39 -2.61
CA LEU A 177 -3.80 -11.35 -1.52
C LEU A 177 -2.40 -11.18 -0.90
N LEU A 178 -1.46 -10.53 -1.59
CA LEU A 178 -0.14 -10.23 -1.02
C LEU A 178 -0.22 -9.32 0.23
N PHE A 179 -1.33 -8.58 0.41
CA PHE A 179 -1.59 -7.79 1.61
C PHE A 179 -2.20 -8.62 2.76
N ALA A 180 -2.69 -9.83 2.49
CA ALA A 180 -3.46 -10.64 3.45
C ALA A 180 -2.67 -11.02 4.72
N PRO A 181 -1.37 -11.40 4.67
CA PRO A 181 -0.63 -11.72 5.89
C PRO A 181 -0.53 -10.52 6.83
N GLY A 182 -0.28 -9.32 6.27
CA GLY A 182 -0.25 -8.08 7.04
C GLY A 182 -1.62 -7.72 7.62
N MET A 183 -2.68 -7.86 6.82
CA MET A 183 -4.06 -7.65 7.27
C MET A 183 -4.45 -8.58 8.42
N LEU A 184 -4.23 -9.88 8.24
CA LEU A 184 -4.54 -10.90 9.24
C LEU A 184 -3.78 -10.63 10.54
N TYR A 185 -2.49 -10.29 10.45
CA TYR A 185 -1.71 -9.98 11.63
C TYR A 185 -2.24 -8.76 12.38
N VAL A 186 -2.59 -7.68 11.66
CA VAL A 186 -3.21 -6.50 12.28
C VAL A 186 -4.54 -6.88 12.94
N MET A 187 -5.39 -7.69 12.30
CA MET A 187 -6.65 -8.17 12.88
C MET A 187 -6.42 -8.96 14.17
N LEU A 188 -5.49 -9.91 14.17
CA LEU A 188 -5.17 -10.73 15.35
C LEU A 188 -4.61 -9.89 16.51
N ARG A 189 -3.93 -8.78 16.22
CA ARG A 189 -3.37 -7.88 17.24
C ARG A 189 -4.34 -6.81 17.73
N THR A 190 -5.52 -6.69 17.12
CA THR A 190 -6.48 -5.63 17.42
C THR A 190 -7.81 -6.18 17.90
N LEU A 191 -8.37 -7.15 17.19
CA LEU A 191 -9.70 -7.67 17.41
C LEU A 191 -9.68 -8.92 18.30
N PRO A 192 -10.75 -9.14 19.10
CA PRO A 192 -10.97 -10.43 19.74
C PRO A 192 -11.19 -11.52 18.68
N PHE A 193 -10.84 -12.76 19.03
CA PHE A 193 -10.83 -13.91 18.11
C PHE A 193 -12.12 -14.05 17.28
N TRP A 194 -13.30 -13.97 17.91
CA TRP A 194 -14.57 -14.12 17.20
C TRP A 194 -14.84 -13.02 16.16
N ARG A 195 -14.38 -11.79 16.44
CA ARG A 195 -14.48 -10.70 15.44
C ARG A 195 -13.51 -10.92 14.28
N VAL A 196 -12.35 -11.54 14.50
CA VAL A 196 -11.45 -11.94 13.41
C VAL A 196 -12.15 -12.97 12.52
N VAL A 197 -12.70 -14.03 13.11
CA VAL A 197 -13.44 -15.08 12.38
C VAL A 197 -14.59 -14.48 11.57
N TRP A 198 -15.39 -13.60 12.17
CA TRP A 198 -16.50 -12.93 11.48
C TRP A 198 -16.04 -12.11 10.28
N ASN A 199 -14.99 -11.30 10.43
CA ASN A 199 -14.47 -10.49 9.32
C ASN A 199 -13.87 -11.35 8.20
N LEU A 200 -13.20 -12.45 8.54
CA LEU A 200 -12.71 -13.41 7.54
C LEU A 200 -13.87 -14.12 6.81
N PHE A 201 -14.93 -14.46 7.54
CA PHE A 201 -16.16 -15.00 6.95
C PHE A 201 -16.79 -14.00 5.97
N VAL A 202 -16.86 -12.71 6.31
CA VAL A 202 -17.35 -11.66 5.40
C VAL A 202 -16.52 -11.60 4.12
N CYS A 203 -15.19 -11.67 4.23
CA CYS A 203 -14.32 -11.73 3.05
C CYS A 203 -14.65 -12.96 2.18
N ALA A 204 -14.74 -14.15 2.77
CA ALA A 204 -15.02 -15.38 2.04
C ALA A 204 -16.43 -15.40 1.41
N ALA A 205 -17.43 -14.93 2.14
CA ALA A 205 -18.82 -14.83 1.67
C ALA A 205 -18.93 -13.94 0.42
N LEU A 206 -18.21 -12.81 0.39
CA LEU A 206 -18.16 -11.96 -0.80
C LEU A 206 -17.52 -12.67 -1.99
N GLN A 207 -16.41 -13.40 -1.80
CA GLN A 207 -15.77 -14.17 -2.88
C GLN A 207 -16.74 -15.19 -3.49
N VAL A 208 -17.49 -15.90 -2.64
CA VAL A 208 -18.50 -16.87 -3.09
C VAL A 208 -19.64 -16.16 -3.83
N ALA A 209 -20.18 -15.07 -3.27
CA ALA A 209 -21.31 -14.35 -3.86
C ALA A 209 -20.97 -13.79 -5.25
N VAL A 210 -19.82 -13.15 -5.38
CA VAL A 210 -19.36 -12.53 -6.65
C VAL A 210 -19.02 -13.60 -7.69
N SER A 211 -18.60 -14.79 -7.28
CA SER A 211 -18.21 -15.89 -8.17
C SER A 211 -19.32 -16.92 -8.39
N LEU A 212 -20.51 -16.73 -7.80
CA LEU A 212 -21.54 -17.75 -7.70
C LEU A 212 -21.95 -18.36 -9.06
N PRO A 213 -22.19 -17.58 -10.14
CA PRO A 213 -22.56 -18.15 -11.43
C PRO A 213 -21.52 -19.16 -11.97
N PHE A 214 -20.25 -18.84 -11.77
CA PHE A 214 -19.13 -19.65 -12.25
C PHE A 214 -18.88 -20.87 -11.36
N LEU A 215 -19.06 -20.71 -10.04
CA LEU A 215 -18.90 -21.80 -9.07
C LEU A 215 -19.97 -22.88 -9.24
N VAL A 216 -21.22 -22.48 -9.50
CA VAL A 216 -22.34 -23.41 -9.71
C VAL A 216 -22.17 -24.19 -11.02
N TYR A 217 -21.64 -23.55 -12.07
CA TYR A 217 -21.43 -24.20 -13.35
C TYR A 217 -20.24 -25.17 -13.32
N ASP A 218 -19.03 -24.68 -13.01
CA ASP A 218 -17.83 -25.50 -12.89
C ASP A 218 -16.79 -24.80 -11.97
N TYR A 219 -16.88 -25.10 -10.68
CA TYR A 219 -15.96 -24.55 -9.68
C TYR A 219 -14.49 -24.88 -9.97
N ARG A 220 -14.18 -26.03 -10.60
CA ARG A 220 -12.80 -26.43 -10.89
C ARG A 220 -12.23 -25.60 -12.02
N ALA A 221 -13.00 -25.42 -13.09
CA ALA A 221 -12.62 -24.55 -14.21
C ALA A 221 -12.46 -23.10 -13.75
N TYR A 222 -13.39 -22.60 -12.93
CA TYR A 222 -13.31 -21.26 -12.37
C TYR A 222 -12.03 -21.08 -11.54
N LEU A 223 -11.79 -21.95 -10.55
CA LEU A 223 -10.63 -21.81 -9.67
C LEU A 223 -9.31 -21.99 -10.44
N ALA A 224 -9.22 -22.95 -11.35
CA ALA A 224 -8.00 -23.17 -12.13
C ALA A 224 -7.64 -21.99 -13.05
N LYS A 225 -8.62 -21.23 -13.54
CA LYS A 225 -8.41 -20.10 -14.46
C LYS A 225 -8.28 -18.76 -13.76
N SER A 226 -9.18 -18.47 -12.82
CA SER A 226 -9.19 -17.21 -12.07
C SER A 226 -8.11 -17.19 -10.97
N VAL A 227 -7.85 -18.33 -10.33
CA VAL A 227 -6.88 -18.53 -9.24
C VAL A 227 -5.66 -19.29 -9.74
N LYS A 228 -5.06 -18.80 -10.82
CA LYS A 228 -3.91 -19.44 -11.46
C LYS A 228 -2.65 -19.31 -10.58
N LEU A 229 -2.57 -20.13 -9.52
CA LEU A 229 -1.42 -20.25 -8.61
C LEU A 229 -0.20 -20.86 -9.30
N ASP A 230 -0.45 -21.71 -10.30
CA ASP A 230 0.57 -22.17 -11.22
C ASP A 230 0.83 -21.08 -12.26
N CYS A 231 1.89 -20.29 -12.04
CA CYS A 231 2.50 -19.44 -13.05
C CYS A 231 3.07 -20.28 -14.21
N GLY A 232 2.20 -20.91 -14.99
CA GLY A 232 2.49 -21.30 -16.36
C GLY A 232 2.72 -20.02 -17.15
N LEU A 233 4.00 -19.73 -17.37
CA LEU A 233 4.56 -18.60 -18.11
C LEU A 233 3.93 -18.55 -19.51
N ILE A 234 2.80 -17.86 -19.64
CA ILE A 234 2.25 -17.48 -20.93
C ILE A 234 2.00 -15.99 -20.80
N GLU A 235 3.03 -15.21 -21.11
CA GLU A 235 2.94 -13.98 -21.91
C GLU A 235 4.22 -13.17 -21.80
N GLN A 236 4.61 -12.66 -22.95
CA GLN A 236 5.90 -12.06 -23.25
C GLN A 236 6.12 -10.86 -22.30
N TRP A 237 7.33 -10.68 -21.78
CA TRP A 237 7.78 -9.47 -21.07
C TRP A 237 7.67 -9.37 -19.52
N PRO A 238 8.14 -10.37 -18.73
CA PRO A 238 8.47 -10.11 -17.34
C PRO A 238 9.59 -9.05 -17.25
N VAL A 239 9.45 -8.13 -16.31
CA VAL A 239 10.41 -7.04 -16.06
C VAL A 239 11.54 -7.53 -15.14
N ASN A 240 11.25 -8.53 -14.32
CA ASN A 240 12.18 -9.15 -13.38
C ASN A 240 12.89 -10.38 -13.98
N TYR A 241 14.06 -10.70 -13.43
CA TYR A 241 14.90 -11.87 -13.76
C TYR A 241 15.33 -12.00 -15.23
N ARG A 242 15.30 -10.92 -16.03
CA ARG A 242 15.75 -10.95 -17.44
C ARG A 242 17.24 -11.20 -17.63
N PHE A 243 18.03 -11.04 -16.58
CA PHE A 243 19.46 -11.35 -16.58
C PHE A 243 19.75 -12.83 -16.26
N LEU A 244 18.75 -13.60 -15.84
CA LEU A 244 18.85 -15.03 -15.62
C LEU A 244 18.44 -15.78 -16.88
N ASP A 245 18.92 -17.01 -16.99
CA ASP A 245 18.50 -17.92 -18.04
C ASP A 245 16.99 -18.23 -17.93
N ALA A 246 16.30 -18.22 -19.08
CA ALA A 246 14.86 -18.42 -19.15
C ALA A 246 14.46 -19.82 -18.66
N ASP A 247 15.31 -20.82 -18.88
CA ASP A 247 15.05 -22.19 -18.44
C ASP A 247 15.16 -22.34 -16.93
N LEU A 248 16.04 -21.59 -16.27
CA LEU A 248 16.10 -21.53 -14.81
C LEU A 248 14.83 -20.89 -14.22
N VAL A 249 14.34 -19.81 -14.82
CA VAL A 249 13.13 -19.11 -14.32
C VAL A 249 11.86 -19.94 -14.57
N ARG A 250 11.83 -20.79 -15.62
CA ARG A 250 10.69 -21.66 -15.95
C ARG A 250 10.58 -22.90 -15.03
N ARG A 251 11.67 -23.29 -14.39
CA ARG A 251 11.68 -24.42 -13.44
C ARG A 251 10.72 -24.21 -12.25
N PRO A 252 9.98 -25.25 -11.82
CA PRO A 252 9.10 -25.16 -10.65
C PRO A 252 9.90 -24.91 -9.36
N GLU A 253 11.12 -25.42 -9.26
CA GLU A 253 11.99 -25.25 -8.07
C GLU A 253 12.31 -23.78 -7.81
N PHE A 254 12.46 -22.98 -8.88
CA PHE A 254 12.69 -21.55 -8.76
C PHE A 254 11.49 -20.83 -8.13
N GLY A 255 10.27 -21.18 -8.55
CA GLY A 255 9.04 -20.63 -7.94
C GLY A 255 8.87 -21.05 -6.48
N GLN A 256 9.17 -22.31 -6.15
CA GLN A 256 9.12 -22.81 -4.78
C GLN A 256 10.14 -22.11 -3.87
N ALA A 257 11.36 -21.89 -4.36
CA ALA A 257 12.39 -21.15 -3.62
C ALA A 257 11.97 -19.69 -3.35
N LEU A 258 11.43 -19.01 -4.36
CA LEU A 258 10.89 -17.64 -4.21
C LEU A 258 9.76 -17.58 -3.16
N PHE A 259 8.84 -18.54 -3.20
CA PHE A 259 7.76 -18.65 -2.23
C PHE A 259 8.30 -18.89 -0.81
N ALA A 260 9.24 -19.83 -0.65
CA ALA A 260 9.88 -20.09 0.64
C ALA A 260 10.58 -18.84 1.19
N MET A 261 11.27 -18.07 0.34
CA MET A 261 11.88 -16.79 0.73
C MET A 261 10.85 -15.73 1.13
N THR A 262 9.69 -15.69 0.46
CA THR A 262 8.58 -14.80 0.85
C THR A 262 8.10 -15.12 2.25
N VAL A 263 7.79 -16.38 2.52
CA VAL A 263 7.29 -16.84 3.83
C VAL A 263 8.34 -16.63 4.92
N ALA A 264 9.60 -16.99 4.66
CA ALA A 264 10.70 -16.78 5.60
C ALA A 264 10.86 -15.29 5.94
N THR A 265 10.79 -14.41 4.93
CA THR A 265 10.89 -12.96 5.12
C THR A 265 9.71 -12.40 5.92
N TRP A 266 8.47 -12.87 5.66
CA TRP A 266 7.32 -12.50 6.49
C TRP A 266 7.50 -12.93 7.96
N ILE A 267 7.99 -14.14 8.22
CA ILE A 267 8.27 -14.61 9.60
C ILE A 267 9.34 -13.73 10.26
N LEU A 268 10.41 -13.39 9.52
CA LEU A 268 11.46 -12.50 10.01
C LEU A 268 10.93 -11.10 10.33
N LEU A 269 10.12 -10.50 9.46
CA LEU A 269 9.49 -9.19 9.70
C LEU A 269 8.50 -9.24 10.86
N TRP A 270 7.74 -10.34 10.98
CA TRP A 270 6.85 -10.54 12.11
C TRP A 270 7.63 -10.49 13.43
N ARG A 271 8.69 -11.29 13.54
CA ARG A 271 9.52 -11.38 14.75
C ARG A 271 10.27 -10.09 15.06
N THR A 272 10.83 -9.43 14.05
CA THR A 272 11.73 -8.28 14.24
C THR A 272 11.00 -6.94 14.32
N ARG A 273 9.83 -6.82 13.69
CA ARG A 273 9.13 -5.53 13.54
C ARG A 273 7.67 -5.61 13.94
N TRP A 274 6.89 -6.50 13.32
CA TRP A 274 5.44 -6.45 13.51
C TRP A 274 5.04 -6.80 14.95
N ALA A 275 5.78 -7.67 15.64
CA ALA A 275 5.56 -8.02 17.04
C ALA A 275 5.79 -6.85 18.01
N ALA A 276 6.75 -5.97 17.70
CA ALA A 276 7.11 -4.83 18.55
C ALA A 276 6.17 -3.62 18.39
N ARG A 277 5.40 -3.56 17.29
CA ARG A 277 4.48 -2.45 17.01
C ARG A 277 3.24 -2.47 17.90
N THR A 278 2.72 -1.28 18.17
CA THR A 278 1.42 -1.06 18.81
C THR A 278 0.33 -0.93 17.75
N TYR A 279 -0.78 -1.66 17.93
CA TYR A 279 -1.92 -1.66 17.00
C TYR A 279 -3.24 -1.22 17.63
N LEU A 280 -3.24 -1.02 18.95
CA LEU A 280 -4.38 -0.62 19.76
C LEU A 280 -4.03 0.69 20.47
N THR A 281 -4.95 1.64 20.46
CA THR A 281 -4.95 2.76 21.41
C THR A 281 -5.44 2.28 22.77
N ASP A 282 -5.20 3.08 23.81
CA ASP A 282 -5.69 2.76 25.17
C ASP A 282 -7.23 2.73 25.21
N SER A 283 -7.87 3.66 24.49
CA SER A 283 -9.33 3.69 24.29
C SER A 283 -9.87 2.45 23.57
N GLU A 284 -9.18 1.96 22.53
CA GLU A 284 -9.58 0.74 21.83
C GLU A 284 -9.37 -0.51 22.69
N ALA A 285 -8.28 -0.55 23.48
CA ALA A 285 -8.01 -1.64 24.41
C ALA A 285 -9.12 -1.77 25.47
N GLN A 286 -9.60 -0.65 26.01
CA GLN A 286 -10.72 -0.64 26.97
C GLN A 286 -12.00 -1.27 26.41
N VAL A 287 -12.32 -0.98 25.15
CA VAL A 287 -13.56 -1.45 24.50
C VAL A 287 -13.44 -2.89 23.99
N LEU A 288 -12.27 -3.26 23.45
CA LEU A 288 -12.08 -4.55 22.78
C LEU A 288 -11.54 -5.64 23.70
N HIS A 289 -10.77 -5.28 24.73
CA HIS A 289 -10.06 -6.19 25.63
C HIS A 289 -10.06 -5.68 27.07
N PRO A 290 -11.22 -5.64 27.77
CA PRO A 290 -11.33 -5.06 29.11
C PRO A 290 -10.39 -5.71 30.15
N ALA A 291 -10.06 -7.00 30.00
CA ALA A 291 -9.15 -7.72 30.89
C ALA A 291 -7.67 -7.28 30.77
N ILE A 292 -7.24 -6.78 29.61
CA ILE A 292 -5.85 -6.33 29.38
C ILE A 292 -5.62 -4.96 30.02
N GLU A 293 -6.67 -4.14 30.09
CA GLU A 293 -6.59 -2.79 30.63
C GLU A 293 -6.38 -2.76 32.14
N GLU A 294 -6.98 -3.69 32.88
CA GLU A 294 -6.82 -3.77 34.34
C GLU A 294 -5.35 -3.97 34.75
N THR A 295 -4.60 -4.74 33.97
CA THR A 295 -3.14 -4.90 34.14
C THR A 295 -2.36 -3.64 33.77
N ARG A 296 -2.80 -2.90 32.74
CA ARG A 296 -2.13 -1.66 32.29
C ARG A 296 -2.35 -0.51 33.26
N ARG A 297 -3.58 -0.33 33.76
CA ARG A 297 -3.96 0.71 34.75
C ARG A 297 -3.15 0.63 36.04
N GLN A 298 -2.89 -0.58 36.54
CA GLN A 298 -2.06 -0.77 37.74
C GLN A 298 -0.62 -0.26 37.52
N SER A 299 -0.09 -0.37 36.30
CA SER A 299 1.25 0.13 35.96
C SER A 299 1.31 1.66 35.77
N THR A 300 0.25 2.29 35.25
CA THR A 300 0.19 3.73 34.99
C THR A 300 -0.19 4.55 36.21
N LEU A 301 -0.99 4.03 37.14
CA LEU A 301 -1.25 4.69 38.45
C LEU A 301 0.03 4.91 39.27
N SER A 302 1.08 4.13 38.98
CA SER A 302 2.42 4.29 39.57
C SER A 302 3.20 5.50 39.00
N ARG A 303 2.71 6.13 37.92
CA ARG A 303 3.38 7.18 37.14
C ARG A 303 2.43 8.37 36.97
N GLY A 304 2.32 9.23 37.99
CA GLY A 304 1.46 10.43 37.95
C GLY A 304 1.70 11.30 36.71
N ARG A 305 0.63 11.68 36.00
CA ARG A 305 0.67 12.48 34.77
C ARG A 305 -0.22 13.73 34.90
N ALA A 306 0.23 14.84 34.32
CA ALA A 306 -0.49 16.12 34.31
C ALA A 306 -1.40 16.25 33.07
N HIS A 307 -2.55 16.91 33.23
CA HIS A 307 -3.68 16.91 32.28
C HIS A 307 -3.39 17.53 30.90
N GLY A 308 -2.34 18.36 30.75
CA GLY A 308 -1.95 18.95 29.46
C GLY A 308 -1.10 18.03 28.56
N ASP A 309 -0.40 17.06 29.14
CA ASP A 309 0.39 16.08 28.38
C ASP A 309 -0.49 14.99 27.75
N GLU A 310 -1.69 14.74 28.30
CA GLU A 310 -2.56 13.64 27.90
C GLU A 310 -3.05 13.77 26.45
N ALA A 311 -3.51 14.96 26.04
CA ALA A 311 -4.06 15.16 24.69
C ALA A 311 -2.99 15.06 23.58
N VAL A 312 -1.76 15.49 23.86
CA VAL A 312 -0.64 15.42 22.91
C VAL A 312 -0.12 13.97 22.80
N ASP A 313 -0.09 13.25 23.93
CA ASP A 313 0.27 11.84 23.96
C ASP A 313 -0.75 10.96 23.20
N ASP A 314 -2.05 11.27 23.31
CA ASP A 314 -3.12 10.55 22.61
C ASP A 314 -3.02 10.69 21.08
N GLU A 315 -2.82 11.90 20.56
CA GLU A 315 -2.69 12.13 19.10
C GLU A 315 -1.43 11.44 18.55
N ALA A 316 -0.32 11.48 19.29
CA ALA A 316 0.91 10.78 18.92
C ALA A 316 0.72 9.26 18.92
N GLN A 317 -0.01 8.72 19.90
CA GLN A 317 -0.36 7.29 19.97
C GLN A 317 -1.27 6.87 18.82
N GLU A 318 -2.31 7.64 18.51
CA GLU A 318 -3.21 7.37 17.38
C GLU A 318 -2.44 7.33 16.06
N GLN A 319 -1.56 8.31 15.83
CA GLN A 319 -0.72 8.38 14.64
C GLN A 319 0.24 7.17 14.55
N ALA A 320 0.84 6.75 15.68
CA ALA A 320 1.72 5.59 15.72
C ALA A 320 0.98 4.27 15.41
N VAL A 321 -0.22 4.09 15.95
CA VAL A 321 -1.09 2.93 15.65
C VAL A 321 -1.54 2.96 14.18
N TYR A 322 -1.78 4.15 13.63
CA TYR A 322 -2.17 4.34 12.24
C TYR A 322 -1.03 3.93 11.31
N ALA A 323 0.16 4.48 11.52
CA ALA A 323 1.36 4.13 10.79
C ALA A 323 1.69 2.63 10.90
N SER A 324 1.62 2.04 12.10
CA SER A 324 1.88 0.61 12.32
C SER A 324 0.92 -0.27 11.52
N THR A 325 -0.36 0.11 11.44
CA THR A 325 -1.35 -0.58 10.62
C THR A 325 -0.97 -0.51 9.14
N LEU A 326 -0.70 0.68 8.60
CA LEU A 326 -0.35 0.87 7.19
C LEU A 326 0.94 0.13 6.81
N LEU A 327 2.00 0.27 7.61
CA LEU A 327 3.30 -0.33 7.35
C LEU A 327 3.19 -1.84 7.28
N THR A 328 2.42 -2.46 8.17
CA THR A 328 2.28 -3.92 8.21
C THR A 328 1.61 -4.47 6.95
N PHE A 329 0.58 -3.79 6.44
CA PHE A 329 -0.02 -4.12 5.14
C PHE A 329 0.97 -3.97 3.99
N PHE A 330 1.68 -2.83 3.95
CA PHE A 330 2.52 -2.46 2.82
C PHE A 330 3.83 -3.24 2.76
N GLU A 331 4.39 -3.59 3.92
CA GLU A 331 5.55 -4.47 4.04
C GLU A 331 5.20 -5.90 3.59
N ALA A 332 4.03 -6.41 3.98
CA ALA A 332 3.57 -7.73 3.53
C ALA A 332 3.51 -7.80 2.00
N ASN A 333 2.87 -6.80 1.37
CA ASN A 333 2.79 -6.72 -0.09
C ASN A 333 4.17 -6.55 -0.74
N LEU A 334 5.00 -5.63 -0.23
CA LEU A 334 6.31 -5.37 -0.83
C LEU A 334 7.21 -6.61 -0.83
N VAL A 335 7.21 -7.38 0.26
CA VAL A 335 7.93 -8.67 0.30
C VAL A 335 7.40 -9.63 -0.76
N GLY A 336 6.08 -9.74 -0.89
CA GLY A 336 5.44 -10.54 -1.94
C GLY A 336 5.86 -10.13 -3.36
N VAL A 337 5.93 -8.81 -3.62
CA VAL A 337 6.37 -8.28 -4.92
C VAL A 337 7.85 -8.58 -5.18
N ILE A 338 8.73 -8.40 -4.19
CA ILE A 338 10.18 -8.60 -4.33
C ILE A 338 10.50 -10.02 -4.79
N PHE A 339 9.80 -10.99 -4.25
CA PHE A 339 9.98 -12.41 -4.57
C PHE A 339 8.96 -12.93 -5.59
N ALA A 340 8.21 -12.06 -6.26
CA ALA A 340 7.28 -12.50 -7.29
C ALA A 340 8.06 -13.09 -8.48
N ARG A 341 7.64 -14.26 -8.96
CA ARG A 341 8.29 -14.96 -10.08
C ARG A 341 8.20 -14.19 -11.39
N SER A 342 7.05 -13.59 -11.69
CA SER A 342 6.83 -12.78 -12.89
C SER A 342 6.16 -11.47 -12.52
N ILE A 343 6.73 -10.36 -12.98
CA ILE A 343 6.21 -9.01 -12.73
C ILE A 343 6.07 -8.30 -14.07
N HIS A 344 4.84 -7.88 -14.38
CA HIS A 344 4.52 -7.13 -15.59
C HIS A 344 4.37 -5.64 -15.28
N TYR A 345 4.38 -4.81 -16.32
CA TYR A 345 4.32 -3.35 -16.14
C TYR A 345 3.08 -2.85 -15.39
N GLN A 346 1.94 -3.52 -15.52
CA GLN A 346 0.70 -3.17 -14.80
C GLN A 346 0.87 -3.29 -13.28
N PHE A 347 1.66 -4.27 -12.83
CA PHE A 347 1.95 -4.58 -11.43
C PHE A 347 2.53 -3.39 -10.66
N TYR A 348 3.11 -2.42 -11.37
CA TYR A 348 3.71 -1.24 -10.78
C TYR A 348 2.75 -0.43 -9.89
N THR A 349 1.47 -0.32 -10.28
CA THR A 349 0.45 0.41 -9.51
C THR A 349 0.23 -0.14 -8.11
N ARG A 350 0.59 -1.41 -7.87
CA ARG A 350 0.29 -2.15 -6.64
C ARG A 350 1.19 -1.83 -5.47
N PHE A 351 2.38 -1.31 -5.75
CA PHE A 351 3.37 -0.99 -4.72
C PHE A 351 4.06 0.36 -4.94
N PHE A 352 3.89 1.00 -6.11
CA PHE A 352 4.46 2.33 -6.38
C PHE A 352 4.14 3.35 -5.27
N TYR A 353 2.88 3.40 -4.84
CA TYR A 353 2.43 4.32 -3.80
C TYR A 353 2.88 3.93 -2.39
N THR A 354 3.29 2.68 -2.17
CA THR A 354 3.61 2.18 -0.82
C THR A 354 5.12 2.22 -0.54
N VAL A 355 5.96 2.09 -1.57
CA VAL A 355 7.42 2.05 -1.41
C VAL A 355 7.99 3.30 -0.72
N PRO A 356 7.67 4.55 -1.12
CA PRO A 356 8.23 5.71 -0.43
C PRO A 356 7.76 5.82 1.03
N LEU A 357 6.53 5.38 1.33
CA LEU A 357 5.98 5.36 2.69
C LEU A 357 6.75 4.38 3.57
N VAL A 358 6.94 3.15 3.08
CA VAL A 358 7.65 2.09 3.79
C VAL A 358 9.11 2.47 4.04
N LEU A 359 9.79 2.99 3.02
CA LEU A 359 11.18 3.43 3.14
C LEU A 359 11.34 4.63 4.09
N ALA A 360 10.33 5.51 4.20
CA ALA A 360 10.38 6.64 5.12
C ALA A 360 10.41 6.21 6.59
N TYR A 361 9.86 5.04 6.90
CA TYR A 361 9.88 4.39 8.23
C TYR A 361 11.07 3.44 8.42
N THR A 362 12.21 3.83 7.86
CA THR A 362 13.51 3.19 8.09
C THR A 362 14.56 4.22 8.46
N LYS A 363 15.61 3.82 9.15
CA LYS A 363 16.83 4.61 9.41
C LYS A 363 17.71 4.74 8.16
N PHE A 364 17.24 4.27 7.00
CA PHE A 364 17.99 4.30 5.77
C PHE A 364 18.25 5.75 5.33
N PRO A 365 19.46 6.12 4.89
CA PRO A 365 19.76 7.47 4.41
C PRO A 365 18.80 7.92 3.30
N ARG A 366 18.39 9.19 3.30
CA ARG A 366 17.41 9.73 2.33
C ARG A 366 17.83 9.51 0.87
N VAL A 367 19.13 9.65 0.59
CA VAL A 367 19.70 9.39 -0.74
C VAL A 367 19.48 7.94 -1.15
N LEU A 368 19.72 6.98 -0.25
CA LEU A 368 19.53 5.55 -0.56
C LEU A 368 18.05 5.17 -0.70
N ARG A 369 17.13 5.82 0.03
CA ARG A 369 15.69 5.67 -0.19
C ARG A 369 15.29 6.11 -1.60
N LEU A 370 15.77 7.28 -2.02
CA LEU A 370 15.51 7.82 -3.36
C LEU A 370 16.16 6.96 -4.45
N MET A 371 17.38 6.45 -4.22
CA MET A 371 18.05 5.52 -5.12
C MET A 371 17.26 4.22 -5.28
N SER A 372 16.82 3.59 -4.19
CA SER A 372 15.98 2.38 -4.25
C SER A 372 14.71 2.63 -5.07
N PHE A 373 14.00 3.73 -4.80
CA PHE A 373 12.81 4.10 -5.57
C PHE A 373 13.11 4.39 -7.04
N ALA A 374 14.20 5.10 -7.35
CA ALA A 374 14.60 5.43 -8.71
C ALA A 374 14.99 4.19 -9.52
N LEU A 375 15.71 3.24 -8.91
CA LEU A 375 16.09 1.97 -9.53
C LEU A 375 14.86 1.11 -9.85
N ILE A 376 13.93 1.00 -8.90
CA ILE A 376 12.65 0.32 -9.11
C ILE A 376 11.89 0.99 -10.26
N ARG A 377 11.75 2.32 -10.21
CA ARG A 377 11.09 3.09 -11.26
C ARG A 377 11.72 2.88 -12.63
N GLN A 378 13.05 2.84 -12.73
CA GLN A 378 13.76 2.63 -14.00
C GLN A 378 13.43 1.28 -14.63
N GLY A 379 13.33 0.23 -13.81
CA GLY A 379 12.91 -1.10 -14.25
C GLY A 379 11.54 -1.07 -14.92
N PHE A 380 10.60 -0.33 -14.35
CA PHE A 380 9.25 -0.20 -14.90
C PHE A 380 9.17 0.81 -16.04
N GLU A 381 9.91 1.92 -16.04
CA GLU A 381 9.76 2.92 -17.11
C GLU A 381 10.40 2.51 -18.43
N SER A 382 11.40 1.63 -18.41
CA SER A 382 12.07 1.12 -19.61
C SER A 382 11.24 0.05 -20.33
N PHE A 383 10.96 0.23 -21.62
CA PHE A 383 10.33 -0.78 -22.48
C PHE A 383 11.08 -0.87 -23.81
N PRO A 384 11.42 -2.08 -24.31
CA PRO A 384 11.23 -3.40 -23.68
C PRO A 384 12.16 -3.64 -22.47
N PRO A 385 11.89 -4.67 -21.63
CA PRO A 385 12.74 -4.98 -20.49
C PRO A 385 14.06 -5.60 -20.96
N THR A 386 15.19 -5.12 -20.43
CA THR A 386 16.54 -5.62 -20.73
C THR A 386 17.17 -6.27 -19.48
N PRO A 387 18.22 -7.09 -19.62
CA PRO A 387 18.96 -7.62 -18.48
C PRO A 387 19.42 -6.53 -17.50
N ASN A 388 19.92 -5.41 -18.03
CA ASN A 388 20.40 -4.28 -17.22
C ASN A 388 19.25 -3.63 -16.43
N THR A 389 18.11 -3.35 -17.07
CA THR A 389 16.98 -2.73 -16.36
C THR A 389 16.36 -3.69 -15.34
N SER A 390 16.39 -5.00 -15.62
CA SER A 390 16.00 -6.02 -14.65
C SER A 390 16.97 -6.13 -13.46
N MET A 391 18.28 -5.98 -13.67
CA MET A 391 19.25 -5.94 -12.57
C MET A 391 19.05 -4.68 -11.73
N MET A 392 18.80 -3.53 -12.35
CA MET A 392 18.48 -2.29 -11.63
C MET A 392 17.23 -2.45 -10.76
N LEU A 393 16.16 -3.04 -11.32
CA LEU A 393 14.95 -3.34 -10.56
C LEU A 393 15.25 -4.20 -9.33
N GLN A 394 15.99 -5.31 -9.51
CA GLN A 394 16.35 -6.20 -8.41
C GLN A 394 17.28 -5.53 -7.39
N GLY A 395 18.20 -4.67 -7.83
CA GLY A 395 19.03 -3.86 -6.93
C GLY A 395 18.20 -2.89 -6.10
N GLY A 396 17.20 -2.25 -6.70
CA GLY A 396 16.26 -1.38 -5.98
C GLY A 396 15.44 -2.14 -4.93
N PHE A 397 14.97 -3.35 -5.27
CA PHE A 397 14.30 -4.26 -4.34
C PHE A 397 15.22 -4.76 -3.22
N ALA A 398 16.46 -5.12 -3.52
CA ALA A 398 17.45 -5.55 -2.54
C ALA A 398 17.74 -4.43 -1.52
N LEU A 399 17.90 -3.18 -1.97
CA LEU A 399 18.06 -2.02 -1.09
C LEU A 399 16.83 -1.82 -0.19
N ALA A 400 15.63 -1.95 -0.74
CA ALA A 400 14.39 -1.82 0.03
C ALA A 400 14.27 -2.94 1.09
N LEU A 401 14.57 -4.17 0.71
CA LEU A 401 14.55 -5.33 1.61
C LEU A 401 15.59 -5.18 2.73
N PHE A 402 16.81 -4.74 2.40
CA PHE A 402 17.86 -4.47 3.38
C PHE A 402 17.42 -3.40 4.39
N ALA A 403 16.86 -2.29 3.90
CA ALA A 403 16.35 -1.23 4.76
C ALA A 403 15.23 -1.73 5.69
N LEU A 404 14.37 -2.61 5.18
CA LEU A 404 13.28 -3.22 5.95
C LEU A 404 13.75 -4.14 7.07
N LEU A 405 14.68 -5.05 6.75
CA LEU A 405 15.12 -6.09 7.68
C LEU A 405 16.07 -5.57 8.77
N PHE A 406 16.97 -4.64 8.41
CA PHE A 406 18.06 -4.25 9.31
C PHE A 406 17.95 -2.83 9.85
N LEU A 407 17.20 -1.95 9.17
CA LEU A 407 17.15 -0.52 9.48
C LEU A 407 15.74 -0.04 9.80
N GLY A 408 14.89 -0.94 10.32
CA GLY A 408 13.54 -0.59 10.71
C GLY A 408 13.46 0.54 11.73
N ARG A 409 12.44 1.39 11.59
CA ARG A 409 12.12 2.45 12.55
C ARG A 409 10.60 2.51 12.74
N ASP A 410 10.14 2.40 13.97
CA ASP A 410 8.71 2.35 14.28
C ASP A 410 8.14 3.69 14.80
N ALA A 411 8.93 4.78 14.79
CA ALA A 411 8.49 6.15 15.11
C ALA A 411 9.01 7.18 14.09
N PRO A 412 8.23 8.16 13.62
CA PRO A 412 8.66 9.08 12.55
C PRO A 412 9.84 10.02 12.95
N GLU A 413 10.56 10.55 11.95
CA GLU A 413 11.64 11.56 12.15
C GLU A 413 11.12 12.91 12.68
N ALA A 414 9.90 13.29 12.29
CA ALA A 414 9.28 14.58 12.63
C ALA A 414 8.97 14.68 14.13
N ALA A 415 8.42 13.61 14.73
CA ALA A 415 8.13 13.54 16.17
C ALA A 415 9.38 13.77 17.05
N LYS A 416 10.58 13.41 16.56
CA LYS A 416 11.83 13.70 17.29
C LYS A 416 12.32 15.15 17.11
N ARG A 417 11.95 15.84 16.03
CA ARG A 417 12.33 17.25 15.83
C ARG A 417 11.46 18.13 16.70
N GLU A 418 10.14 17.93 16.66
CA GLU A 418 9.21 18.63 17.54
C GLU A 418 9.53 18.36 19.01
N ALA A 419 9.73 17.11 19.44
CA ALA A 419 10.12 16.81 20.83
C ALA A 419 11.49 17.39 21.23
N LYS A 420 12.41 17.57 20.29
CA LYS A 420 13.72 18.18 20.55
C LYS A 420 13.63 19.70 20.59
N ASP A 421 12.73 20.30 19.81
CA ASP A 421 12.48 21.73 19.80
C ASP A 421 11.67 22.14 21.05
N THR A 422 10.65 21.39 21.48
CA THR A 422 9.98 21.62 22.78
C THR A 422 10.88 21.37 23.99
N ALA A 423 11.76 20.36 23.94
CA ALA A 423 12.77 20.17 25.01
C ALA A 423 13.80 21.31 25.07
N ARG A 424 14.03 22.00 23.95
CA ARG A 424 14.91 23.17 23.88
C ARG A 424 14.23 24.43 24.38
N ASP A 425 12.93 24.60 24.11
CA ASP A 425 12.13 25.74 24.59
C ASP A 425 11.78 25.62 26.09
N ASN A 426 11.67 24.40 26.62
CA ASN A 426 11.43 24.14 28.05
C ASN A 426 12.72 24.07 28.89
N ALA A 427 13.89 24.30 28.30
CA ALA A 427 15.13 24.38 29.07
C ALA A 427 15.10 25.65 29.95
N PRO A 428 15.30 25.55 31.28
CA PRO A 428 15.26 26.73 32.14
C PRO A 428 16.35 27.71 31.72
N ASN A 429 15.95 28.95 31.40
CA ASN A 429 16.86 30.07 31.19
C ASN A 429 17.66 30.29 32.48
N LEU A 430 18.87 29.74 32.54
CA LEU A 430 19.85 30.08 33.56
C LEU A 430 20.16 31.58 33.40
N PRO A 431 19.92 32.42 34.43
CA PRO A 431 20.24 33.84 34.33
C PRO A 431 21.75 34.01 34.16
N HIS A 432 22.14 34.74 33.12
CA HIS A 432 23.51 35.21 32.94
C HIS A 432 23.96 35.93 34.20
N ALA A 433 24.92 35.34 34.93
CA ALA A 433 25.56 35.99 36.06
C ALA A 433 26.24 37.28 35.56
N GLN A 434 25.71 38.42 36.00
CA GLN A 434 26.36 39.71 35.88
C GLN A 434 27.68 39.65 36.64
N VAL A 435 28.79 39.69 35.91
CA VAL A 435 30.12 39.93 36.47
C VAL A 435 30.17 41.41 36.84
N THR A 436 29.78 41.75 38.06
CA THR A 436 30.09 43.04 38.67
C THR A 436 31.58 43.07 38.99
N GLY A 437 32.37 43.67 38.10
CA GLY A 437 33.75 44.02 38.39
C GLY A 437 33.79 45.11 39.46
N ASN A 438 34.36 44.80 40.62
CA ASN A 438 34.70 45.79 41.62
C ASN A 438 36.22 45.86 41.76
N ALA A 439 36.76 47.05 41.50
CA ALA A 439 38.17 47.35 41.52
C ALA A 439 38.64 47.72 42.93
N ALA A 440 39.78 47.19 43.38
CA ALA A 440 40.70 47.86 44.31
C ALA A 440 42.01 47.08 44.47
N GLY A 441 43.16 47.76 44.38
CA GLY A 441 44.37 47.34 45.10
C GLY A 441 45.68 47.29 44.31
N LYS A 442 46.29 48.46 44.12
CA LYS A 442 47.69 48.68 43.69
C LYS A 442 48.70 47.80 44.47
N LYS A 443 49.74 47.31 43.79
CA LYS A 443 51.14 47.55 44.19
C LYS A 443 52.13 47.29 43.03
N LYS A 444 52.83 48.36 42.65
CA LYS A 444 54.11 48.36 41.92
C LYS A 444 55.18 47.63 42.75
N ILE A 445 56.18 47.02 42.11
CA ILE A 445 57.59 47.47 42.04
C ILE A 445 58.44 46.34 41.42
N GLN A 446 59.21 46.75 40.40
CA GLN A 446 60.41 46.17 39.75
C GLN A 446 60.28 44.86 38.98
#